data_AF-A0A6H1ZAZ4-F1
#
_entry.id   AF-A0A6H1ZAZ4-F1
#
_cell.length_a   1.000
_cell.length_b   1.000
_cell.length_c   1.000
_cell.angle_alpha   90.00
_cell.angle_beta   90.00
_cell.angle_gamma   90.00
#
_symmetry.space_group_name_H-M   'P 1'
#
loop_
_entity.id
_entity.type
_entity.pdbx_description
1 polymer ?
#
loop_
_entity_poly.entity_id
_entity_poly.type
_entity_poly.pdbx_seq_one_letter_code
_entity_poly.pdbx_strand_id
1 'polypeptide(L)'
;MVEEIINEEQIDNDFSINTVSIFALEEELRNFARKGAKYYRKASQANKKLAKMYLLVEITTASIIKKICDEAETNGKPIPPSAISDLRKTKVPLYKEYQLVKKSLYEAQEQADFWSGLSRSWESRGYRLQELARLLERTMFDEPRIFSKSFFSEEEKANISGGKLEID
;
A
#
# COMPACT_ATOMS: atom_id res chain seq x y z
N MET A 1 -7.36 -22.48 -9.82
CA MET A 1 -7.01 -21.05 -9.85
C MET A 1 -5.51 -21.01 -10.01
N VAL A 2 -5.01 -20.44 -11.10
CA VAL A 2 -3.58 -20.26 -11.30
C VAL A 2 -3.17 -19.15 -10.33
N GLU A 3 -2.35 -19.48 -9.33
CA GLU A 3 -1.66 -18.46 -8.53
C GLU A 3 -0.79 -17.66 -9.49
N GLU A 4 -1.15 -16.39 -9.68
CA GLU A 4 -0.35 -15.47 -10.47
C GLU A 4 0.98 -15.33 -9.71
N ILE A 5 2.03 -15.99 -10.21
CA ILE A 5 3.36 -15.92 -9.62
C ILE A 5 3.74 -14.45 -9.57
N ILE A 6 3.89 -13.95 -8.35
CA ILE A 6 4.28 -12.57 -8.11
C ILE A 6 5.74 -12.46 -8.53
N ASN A 7 6.01 -11.70 -9.59
CA ASN A 7 7.36 -11.44 -10.04
C ASN A 7 7.97 -10.31 -9.18
N GLU A 8 8.87 -10.67 -8.27
CA GLU A 8 9.55 -9.73 -7.37
C GLU A 8 10.28 -8.64 -8.14
N GLU A 9 10.96 -8.97 -9.25
CA GLU A 9 11.64 -7.99 -10.10
C GLU A 9 10.66 -6.96 -10.67
N GLN A 10 9.44 -7.38 -11.00
CA GLN A 10 8.43 -6.46 -11.50
C GLN A 10 7.96 -5.51 -10.39
N ILE A 11 7.80 -6.00 -9.16
CA ILE A 11 7.47 -5.16 -8.02
C ILE A 11 8.59 -4.16 -7.78
N ASP A 12 9.84 -4.60 -7.68
CA ASP A 12 10.97 -3.69 -7.42
C ASP A 12 11.08 -2.60 -8.48
N ASN A 13 10.89 -2.96 -9.75
CA ASN A 13 10.85 -2.00 -10.85
C ASN A 13 9.68 -1.01 -10.72
N ASP A 14 8.48 -1.49 -10.41
CA ASP A 14 7.30 -0.63 -10.22
C ASP A 14 7.51 0.37 -9.06
N PHE A 15 8.22 -0.05 -8.01
CA PHE A 15 8.46 0.75 -6.81
C PHE A 15 9.68 1.68 -6.89
N SER A 16 10.60 1.44 -7.83
CA SER A 16 11.70 2.36 -8.12
C SER A 16 11.21 3.74 -8.53
N ILE A 17 11.96 4.80 -8.21
CA ILE A 17 11.66 6.19 -8.62
C ILE A 17 12.78 6.66 -9.52
N ASN A 18 12.45 7.08 -10.74
CA ASN A 18 13.37 7.69 -11.67
C ASN A 18 13.63 9.16 -11.28
N THR A 19 14.80 9.42 -10.71
CA THR A 19 15.24 10.77 -10.28
C THR A 19 16.19 11.45 -11.27
N VAL A 20 16.28 10.98 -12.52
CA VAL A 20 17.27 11.49 -13.51
C VAL A 20 17.00 12.95 -13.88
N SER A 21 15.75 13.39 -13.91
CA SER A 21 15.38 14.78 -14.22
C SER A 21 14.02 15.16 -13.64
N ILE A 22 13.73 16.46 -13.60
CA ILE A 22 12.42 16.97 -13.16
C ILE A 22 11.29 16.51 -14.09
N PHE A 23 11.56 16.45 -15.40
CA PHE A 23 10.61 15.93 -16.39
C PHE A 23 10.29 14.44 -16.18
N ALA A 24 11.30 13.64 -15.79
CA ALA A 24 11.09 12.23 -15.47
C ALA A 24 10.19 12.08 -14.23
N LEU A 25 10.36 12.92 -13.21
CA LEU A 25 9.51 12.90 -12.01
C LEU A 25 8.07 13.37 -12.30
N GLU A 26 7.89 14.40 -13.13
CA GLU A 26 6.55 14.82 -13.57
C GLU A 26 5.83 13.71 -14.35
N GLU A 27 6.55 13.02 -15.24
CA GLU A 27 6.01 11.88 -15.99
C GLU A 27 5.64 10.73 -15.05
N GLU A 28 6.46 10.45 -14.04
CA GLU A 28 6.13 9.47 -13.01
C GLU A 28 4.90 9.87 -12.19
N LEU A 29 4.75 11.14 -11.81
CA LEU A 29 3.56 11.64 -11.10
C LEU A 29 2.29 11.50 -11.93
N ARG A 30 2.35 11.81 -13.23
CA ARG A 30 1.21 11.62 -14.15
C ARG A 30 0.82 10.14 -14.26
N ASN A 31 1.80 9.25 -14.29
CA ASN A 31 1.58 7.81 -14.43
C ASN A 31 1.29 7.10 -13.09
N PHE A 32 1.59 7.73 -11.96
CA PHE A 32 1.46 7.16 -10.62
C PHE A 32 0.05 6.65 -10.32
N ALA A 33 -0.97 7.48 -10.57
CA ALA A 33 -2.37 7.11 -10.34
C ALA A 33 -2.82 5.95 -11.23
N ARG A 34 -2.34 5.91 -12.48
CA ARG A 34 -2.68 4.85 -13.44
C ARG A 34 -2.09 3.50 -13.01
N LYS A 35 -0.81 3.47 -12.61
CA LYS A 35 -0.13 2.24 -12.15
C LYS A 35 -0.66 1.76 -10.80
N GLY A 36 -0.99 2.69 -9.89
CA GLY A 36 -1.53 2.39 -8.56
C GLY A 36 -2.85 1.61 -8.56
N ALA A 37 -3.71 1.85 -9.55
CA ALA A 37 -5.02 1.22 -9.66
C ALA A 37 -4.96 -0.33 -9.63
N LYS A 38 -3.87 -0.94 -10.12
CA LYS A 38 -3.65 -2.40 -10.06
C LYS A 38 -3.57 -2.89 -8.61
N TYR A 39 -2.75 -2.27 -7.77
CA TYR A 39 -2.55 -2.68 -6.38
C TYR A 39 -3.82 -2.49 -5.54
N TYR A 40 -4.51 -1.35 -5.71
CA TYR A 40 -5.79 -1.11 -5.04
C TYR A 40 -6.85 -2.15 -5.41
N ARG A 41 -6.96 -2.50 -6.70
CA ARG A 41 -7.91 -3.53 -7.16
C ARG A 41 -7.57 -4.89 -6.58
N LYS A 42 -6.30 -5.29 -6.57
CA LYS A 42 -5.85 -6.57 -6.01
C LYS A 42 -6.09 -6.63 -4.49
N ALA A 43 -5.76 -5.56 -3.76
CA ALA A 43 -6.04 -5.45 -2.33
C ALA A 43 -7.55 -5.53 -2.04
N SER A 44 -8.39 -4.84 -2.81
CA SER A 44 -9.85 -4.91 -2.68
C SER A 44 -10.39 -6.33 -2.92
N GLN A 45 -9.89 -7.02 -3.95
CA GLN A 45 -10.27 -8.41 -4.25
C GLN A 45 -9.84 -9.38 -3.14
N ALA A 46 -8.63 -9.23 -2.61
CA ALA A 46 -8.12 -10.05 -1.52
C ALA A 46 -8.93 -9.84 -0.24
N ASN A 47 -9.24 -8.59 0.13
CA ASN A 47 -10.10 -8.28 1.26
C ASN A 47 -11.52 -8.83 1.11
N LYS A 48 -12.09 -8.79 -0.11
CA LYS A 48 -13.39 -9.40 -0.39
C LYS A 48 -13.35 -10.93 -0.21
N LYS A 49 -12.25 -11.58 -0.62
CA LYS A 49 -12.05 -13.03 -0.42
C LYS A 49 -11.92 -13.35 1.06
N LEU A 50 -11.14 -12.57 1.81
CA LEU A 50 -11.00 -12.70 3.26
C LEU A 50 -12.35 -12.59 3.99
N ALA A 51 -13.16 -11.58 3.66
CA ALA A 51 -14.50 -11.41 4.24
C ALA A 51 -15.42 -12.62 3.96
N LYS A 52 -15.36 -13.18 2.74
CA LYS A 52 -16.10 -14.41 2.41
C LYS A 52 -15.64 -15.60 3.26
N MET A 53 -14.34 -15.73 3.51
CA MET A 53 -13.81 -16.83 4.33
C MET A 53 -14.20 -16.68 5.81
N TYR A 54 -14.24 -15.46 6.35
CA TYR A 54 -14.78 -15.21 7.70
C TYR A 54 -16.24 -15.67 7.81
N LEU A 55 -17.08 -15.30 6.82
CA LEU A 55 -18.46 -15.75 6.77
C LEU A 55 -18.56 -17.28 6.68
N LEU A 56 -17.71 -17.91 5.87
CA LEU A 56 -17.69 -19.36 5.72
C LEU A 56 -17.34 -20.06 7.04
N VAL A 57 -16.36 -19.56 7.81
CA VAL A 57 -16.04 -20.08 9.14
C VAL A 57 -17.24 -20.03 10.09
N GLU A 58 -17.98 -18.92 10.10
CA GLU A 58 -19.17 -18.76 10.94
C GLU A 58 -20.27 -19.76 10.53
N ILE A 59 -20.53 -19.91 9.22
CA ILE A 59 -21.50 -20.89 8.69
C ILE A 59 -21.09 -22.32 9.07
N THR A 60 -19.83 -22.69 8.85
CA THR A 60 -19.32 -24.03 9.19
C THR A 60 -19.40 -24.29 10.69
N THR A 61 -19.06 -23.30 11.52
CA THR A 61 -19.17 -23.39 12.98
C THR A 61 -20.61 -23.63 13.41
N ALA A 62 -21.56 -22.85 12.87
CA ALA A 62 -22.97 -23.02 13.17
C ALA A 62 -23.49 -24.40 12.72
N SER A 63 -23.07 -24.88 11.54
CA SER A 63 -23.43 -26.21 11.02
C SER A 63 -22.93 -27.32 11.94
N ILE A 64 -21.67 -27.27 12.39
CA ILE A 64 -21.10 -28.26 13.30
C ILE A 64 -21.81 -28.24 14.65
N ILE A 65 -22.04 -27.06 15.23
CA ILE A 65 -22.76 -26.92 16.50
C ILE A 65 -24.16 -27.55 16.37
N LYS A 66 -24.88 -27.24 15.29
CA LYS A 66 -26.20 -27.81 15.04
C LYS A 66 -26.16 -29.33 14.98
N LYS A 67 -25.23 -29.91 14.21
CA LYS A 67 -25.03 -31.38 14.14
C LYS A 67 -24.82 -31.98 15.53
N ILE A 68 -23.95 -31.37 16.36
CA ILE A 68 -23.67 -31.84 17.73
C ILE A 68 -24.92 -31.77 18.61
N CYS A 69 -25.71 -30.69 18.53
CA CYS A 69 -26.93 -30.54 19.32
C CYS A 69 -28.00 -31.56 18.90
N ASP A 70 -28.21 -31.74 17.60
CA ASP A 70 -29.17 -32.70 17.04
C ASP A 70 -28.78 -34.15 17.46
N GLU A 71 -27.49 -34.50 17.41
CA GLU A 71 -26.96 -35.78 17.91
C GLU A 71 -27.17 -35.94 19.42
N ALA A 72 -27.02 -34.88 20.21
CA ALA A 72 -27.20 -34.94 21.66
C ALA A 72 -28.69 -35.10 22.07
N GLU A 73 -29.60 -34.43 21.35
CA GLU A 73 -31.04 -34.55 21.52
C GLU A 73 -31.54 -35.96 21.19
N THR A 74 -31.11 -36.50 20.05
CA THR A 74 -31.46 -37.88 19.64
C THR A 74 -30.94 -38.94 20.61
N ASN A 75 -29.79 -38.70 21.26
CA ASN A 75 -29.24 -39.56 22.31
C ASN A 75 -29.84 -39.30 23.71
N GLY A 76 -30.87 -38.45 23.82
CA GLY A 76 -31.60 -38.18 25.06
C GLY A 76 -30.85 -37.33 26.09
N LYS A 77 -29.74 -36.67 25.70
CA LYS A 77 -28.95 -35.78 26.55
C LYS A 77 -28.80 -34.40 25.88
N PRO A 78 -29.88 -33.60 25.83
CA PRO A 78 -29.85 -32.30 25.16
C PRO A 78 -28.81 -31.38 25.80
N ILE A 79 -28.10 -30.62 24.97
CA ILE A 79 -27.08 -29.68 25.42
C ILE A 79 -27.77 -28.36 25.79
N PRO A 80 -27.57 -27.81 27.00
CA PRO A 80 -28.20 -26.55 27.38
C PRO A 80 -27.63 -25.38 26.55
N PRO A 81 -28.42 -24.35 26.24
CA PRO A 81 -27.98 -23.19 25.46
C PRO A 81 -26.73 -22.50 26.02
N SER A 82 -26.55 -22.49 27.34
CA SER A 82 -25.37 -21.94 28.01
C SER A 82 -24.06 -22.64 27.63
N ALA A 83 -24.11 -23.94 27.30
CA ALA A 83 -22.93 -24.73 26.94
C ALA A 83 -22.55 -24.62 25.44
N ILE A 84 -23.37 -23.95 24.61
CA ILE A 84 -23.08 -23.77 23.17
C ILE A 84 -21.80 -22.94 22.95
N SER A 85 -21.58 -21.94 23.81
CA SER A 85 -20.32 -21.17 23.87
C SER A 85 -19.10 -22.10 23.97
N ASP A 86 -19.21 -23.10 24.84
CA ASP A 86 -18.09 -23.99 25.16
C ASP A 86 -17.85 -24.97 24.02
N LEU A 87 -18.90 -25.43 23.34
CA LEU A 87 -18.78 -26.22 22.12
C LEU A 87 -17.96 -25.50 21.05
N ARG A 88 -18.20 -24.19 20.85
CA ARG A 88 -17.47 -23.38 19.87
C ARG A 88 -15.96 -23.36 20.15
N LYS A 89 -15.55 -23.37 21.42
CA LYS A 89 -14.13 -23.31 21.83
C LYS A 89 -13.46 -24.68 21.92
N THR A 90 -14.20 -25.72 22.31
CA THR A 90 -13.62 -27.02 22.68
C THR A 90 -13.83 -28.09 21.62
N LYS A 91 -15.05 -28.24 21.09
CA LYS A 91 -15.41 -29.32 20.17
C LYS A 91 -15.24 -28.94 18.72
N VAL A 92 -15.75 -27.77 18.31
CA VAL A 92 -15.72 -27.32 16.90
C VAL A 92 -14.31 -27.34 16.29
N PRO A 93 -13.23 -26.91 16.98
CA PRO A 93 -11.88 -26.92 16.40
C PRO A 93 -11.33 -28.32 16.05
N LEU A 94 -11.92 -29.38 16.60
CA LEU A 94 -11.50 -30.76 16.36
C LEU A 94 -12.08 -31.31 15.04
N TYR A 95 -13.07 -30.66 14.44
CA TYR A 95 -13.71 -31.11 13.20
C TYR A 95 -12.83 -30.77 11.99
N LYS A 96 -12.62 -31.77 11.12
CA LYS A 96 -11.84 -31.61 9.87
C LYS A 96 -12.40 -30.50 8.97
N GLU A 97 -13.72 -30.40 8.84
CA GLU A 97 -14.40 -29.36 8.05
C GLU A 97 -14.00 -27.95 8.52
N TYR A 98 -14.01 -27.72 9.84
CA TYR A 98 -13.59 -26.45 10.43
C TYR A 98 -12.11 -26.16 10.17
N GLN A 99 -11.23 -27.15 10.37
CA GLN A 99 -9.79 -27.00 10.19
C GLN A 99 -9.42 -26.62 8.75
N LEU A 100 -10.08 -27.24 7.76
CA LEU A 100 -9.87 -26.93 6.34
C LEU A 100 -10.27 -25.48 6.03
N VAL A 101 -11.47 -25.06 6.46
CA VAL A 101 -11.93 -23.68 6.24
C VAL A 101 -11.03 -22.68 6.97
N LYS A 102 -10.57 -23.02 8.18
CA LYS A 102 -9.67 -22.18 8.96
C LYS A 102 -8.30 -22.03 8.29
N LYS A 103 -7.77 -23.08 7.68
CA LYS A 103 -6.55 -23.01 6.86
C LYS A 103 -6.73 -22.05 5.68
N SER A 104 -7.81 -22.20 4.91
CA SER A 104 -8.12 -21.29 3.80
C SER A 104 -8.36 -19.84 4.23
N LEU A 105 -8.85 -19.62 5.45
CA LEU A 105 -8.95 -18.28 6.04
C LEU A 105 -7.55 -17.68 6.23
N TYR A 106 -6.59 -18.43 6.78
CA TYR A 106 -5.22 -17.93 6.98
C TYR A 106 -4.53 -17.62 5.65
N GLU A 107 -4.65 -18.49 4.65
CA GLU A 107 -4.13 -18.23 3.31
C GLU A 107 -4.75 -16.95 2.69
N ALA A 108 -6.06 -16.73 2.90
CA ALA A 108 -6.73 -15.52 2.43
C ALA A 108 -6.30 -14.26 3.21
N GLN A 109 -6.01 -14.39 4.50
CA GLN A 109 -5.51 -13.33 5.36
C GLN A 109 -4.10 -12.90 4.92
N GLU A 110 -3.19 -13.84 4.71
CA GLU A 110 -1.84 -13.57 4.21
C GLU A 110 -1.88 -12.85 2.85
N GLN A 111 -2.74 -13.30 1.94
CA GLN A 111 -2.94 -12.62 0.65
C GLN A 111 -3.46 -11.19 0.83
N ALA A 112 -4.44 -10.98 1.72
CA ALA A 112 -4.99 -9.65 1.99
C ALA A 112 -3.95 -8.70 2.61
N ASP A 113 -3.17 -9.19 3.55
CA ASP A 113 -2.11 -8.43 4.21
C ASP A 113 -1.00 -8.07 3.23
N PHE A 114 -0.57 -9.01 2.39
CA PHE A 114 0.42 -8.77 1.33
C PHE A 114 -0.03 -7.66 0.37
N TRP A 115 -1.23 -7.78 -0.23
CA TRP A 115 -1.70 -6.78 -1.19
C TRP A 115 -2.00 -5.42 -0.56
N SER A 116 -2.49 -5.42 0.69
CA SER A 116 -2.69 -4.18 1.45
C SER A 116 -1.35 -3.51 1.78
N GLY A 117 -0.32 -4.30 2.11
CA GLY A 117 1.04 -3.82 2.30
C GLY A 117 1.58 -3.14 1.04
N LEU A 118 1.50 -3.81 -0.12
CA LEU A 118 1.90 -3.21 -1.40
C LEU A 118 1.13 -1.93 -1.72
N SER A 119 -0.18 -1.91 -1.49
CA SER A 119 -1.00 -0.71 -1.71
C SER A 119 -0.54 0.46 -0.84
N ARG A 120 -0.21 0.22 0.44
CA ARG A 120 0.30 1.25 1.35
C ARG A 120 1.71 1.71 0.98
N SER A 121 2.57 0.78 0.59
CA SER A 121 3.89 1.13 0.07
C SER A 121 3.77 2.01 -1.18
N TRP A 122 2.78 1.74 -2.04
CA TRP A 122 2.54 2.54 -3.24
C TRP A 122 2.14 3.97 -2.88
N GLU A 123 1.26 4.14 -1.88
CA GLU A 123 0.92 5.46 -1.33
C GLU A 123 2.15 6.18 -0.78
N SER A 124 2.98 5.49 0.00
CA SER A 124 4.24 6.05 0.51
C SER A 124 5.17 6.51 -0.61
N ARG A 125 5.25 5.74 -1.71
CA ARG A 125 6.01 6.12 -2.91
C ARG A 125 5.44 7.40 -3.53
N GLY A 126 4.11 7.54 -3.59
CA GLY A 126 3.44 8.75 -4.08
C GLY A 126 3.79 10.00 -3.27
N TYR A 127 3.78 9.92 -1.94
CA TYR A 127 4.22 11.02 -1.09
C TYR A 127 5.69 11.38 -1.34
N ARG A 128 6.56 10.37 -1.44
CA ARG A 128 7.98 10.60 -1.72
C ARG A 128 8.21 11.26 -3.08
N LEU A 129 7.47 10.87 -4.11
CA LEU A 129 7.51 11.50 -5.43
C LEU A 129 7.14 12.98 -5.38
N GLN A 130 6.07 13.32 -4.66
CA GLN A 130 5.64 14.70 -4.50
C GLN A 130 6.69 15.55 -3.79
N GLU A 131 7.30 15.03 -2.72
CA GLU A 131 8.37 15.71 -2.00
C GLU A 131 9.62 15.91 -2.87
N LEU A 132 10.02 14.91 -3.66
CA LEU A 132 11.15 15.03 -4.58
C LEU A 132 10.89 16.06 -5.69
N ALA A 133 9.69 16.08 -6.26
CA ALA A 133 9.31 17.07 -7.25
C ALA A 133 9.38 18.50 -6.67
N ARG A 134 8.81 18.71 -5.47
CA ARG A 134 8.86 20.00 -4.76
C ARG A 134 10.28 20.45 -4.46
N LEU A 135 11.14 19.54 -3.99
CA LEU A 135 12.54 19.86 -3.70
C LEU A 135 13.27 20.30 -4.97
N LEU A 136 13.08 19.61 -6.08
CA LEU A 136 13.73 19.95 -7.35
C LEU A 136 13.23 21.27 -7.93
N GLU A 137 11.92 21.52 -7.92
CA GLU A 137 11.36 22.83 -8.28
C GLU A 137 12.02 23.92 -7.45
N ARG A 138 12.07 23.75 -6.12
CA ARG A 138 12.69 24.72 -5.23
C ARG A 138 14.16 24.94 -5.57
N THR A 139 14.95 23.89 -5.77
CA THR A 139 16.38 24.06 -6.12
C THR A 139 16.61 24.71 -7.48
N MET A 140 15.74 24.49 -8.47
CA MET A 140 15.89 25.08 -9.81
C MET A 140 15.43 26.54 -9.87
N PHE A 141 14.48 26.94 -9.02
CA PHE A 141 13.89 28.28 -9.06
C PHE A 141 14.32 29.21 -7.89
N ASP A 142 14.82 28.67 -6.77
CA ASP A 142 15.33 29.46 -5.62
C ASP A 142 16.86 29.65 -5.61
N GLU A 143 17.62 29.22 -6.62
CA GLU A 143 19.04 29.61 -6.69
C GLU A 143 19.15 31.14 -6.86
N PRO A 144 19.74 31.88 -5.90
CA PRO A 144 20.19 33.23 -6.21
C PRO A 144 21.21 33.05 -7.32
N ARG A 145 20.94 33.63 -8.51
CA ARG A 145 21.91 33.67 -9.63
C ARG A 145 23.28 33.96 -9.04
N ILE A 146 24.12 32.94 -8.95
CA ILE A 146 25.53 33.13 -8.64
C ILE A 146 26.07 33.73 -9.93
N PHE A 147 25.90 35.05 -10.07
CA PHE A 147 26.66 35.83 -11.01
C PHE A 147 28.11 35.55 -10.65
N SER A 148 28.75 34.69 -11.44
CA SER A 148 30.18 34.49 -11.40
C SER A 148 30.79 35.89 -11.57
N LYS A 149 31.33 36.41 -10.47
CA LYS A 149 31.95 37.74 -10.37
C LYS A 149 33.28 37.82 -11.15
N SER A 150 33.42 37.07 -12.25
CA SER A 150 34.65 36.93 -13.01
C SER A 150 34.51 37.29 -14.50
N PHE A 151 33.44 37.97 -14.90
CA PHE A 151 33.21 38.38 -16.30
C PHE A 151 33.15 39.89 -16.53
N PHE A 152 33.69 40.69 -15.61
CA PHE A 152 33.99 42.09 -15.92
C PHE A 152 35.47 42.18 -16.32
N SER A 153 35.73 42.40 -17.62
CA SER A 153 37.04 42.81 -18.10
C SER A 153 37.43 44.11 -17.38
N GLU A 154 38.72 44.28 -17.10
CA GLU A 154 39.24 45.44 -16.37
C GLU A 154 38.92 46.79 -17.05
N GLU A 155 38.46 46.77 -18.29
CA GLU A 155 38.02 47.96 -19.04
C GLU A 155 36.71 48.58 -18.51
N GLU A 156 35.79 47.81 -17.91
CA GLU A 156 34.52 48.37 -17.42
C GLU A 156 34.60 49.01 -16.03
N LYS A 157 35.70 48.78 -15.28
CA LYS A 157 35.93 49.44 -13.97
C LYS A 157 36.43 50.88 -14.11
N ALA A 158 37.01 51.25 -15.24
CA ALA A 158 37.55 52.59 -15.46
C ALA A 158 36.43 53.66 -15.66
N ASN A 159 35.33 53.29 -16.31
CA ASN A 159 34.26 54.24 -16.66
C ASN A 159 33.29 54.62 -15.51
N ILE A 160 33.35 53.92 -14.37
CA ILE A 160 32.48 54.22 -13.22
C ILE A 160 33.14 55.21 -12.24
N SER A 161 34.46 55.44 -12.35
CA SER A 161 35.20 56.30 -11.40
C SER A 161 35.38 57.77 -11.83
N GLY A 162 34.94 58.16 -13.04
CA GLY A 162 35.22 59.49 -13.61
C GLY A 162 34.06 60.49 -13.70
N GLY A 163 32.82 60.10 -13.39
CA GLY A 163 31.65 60.97 -13.56
C GLY A 163 31.37 61.88 -12.38
N LYS A 164 32.03 63.06 -12.31
CA LYS A 164 31.55 64.18 -11.49
C LYS A 164 30.19 64.64 -12.04
N LEU A 165 29.12 64.46 -11.28
CA LEU A 165 27.87 65.18 -11.47
C LEU A 165 27.97 66.50 -10.70
N GLU A 166 28.27 67.58 -11.42
CA GLU A 166 28.00 68.94 -10.97
C GLU A 166 26.47 69.12 -10.92
N ILE A 167 25.98 69.62 -9.78
CA ILE A 167 24.59 69.99 -9.56
C ILE A 167 24.55 71.53 -9.68
N ASP A 168 23.90 72.03 -10.72
CA ASP A 168 23.43 73.43 -10.80
C ASP A 168 22.10 73.59 -10.03
#